data_AF-A0A9P6QH60-F1
#
_entry.id   AF-A0A9P6QH60-F1
#
_cell.length_a   1.000
_cell.length_b   1.000
_cell.length_c   1.000
_cell.angle_alpha   90.00
_cell.angle_beta   90.00
_cell.angle_gamma   90.00
#
_symmetry.space_group_name_H-M   'P 1'
#
loop_
_entity.id
_entity.type
_entity.pdbx_description
1 polymer ?
#
loop_
_entity_poly.entity_id
_entity_poly.type
_entity_poly.pdbx_seq_one_letter_code
_entity_poly.pdbx_strand_id
1 'polypeptide(L)'
;MRFADKLLTDFLREIYTRAALTEIALVVSLIYVERLKKVLTNMARGEPDTPFRIFLSALLAATKFLHEDGSGLNRTFASITNGYYTLADINTMERSFLGLLQFGLLVTEQDLIDYIQLHEQELKGLDLLPMLRNANQHHH
;
A
#
# COMPACT_ATOMS: atom_id res chain seq x y z
N MET A 1 -9.67 9.75 -18.78
CA MET A 1 -8.35 9.23 -18.35
C MET A 1 -7.60 10.24 -17.47
N ARG A 2 -7.29 11.47 -17.92
CA ARG A 2 -6.55 12.50 -17.14
C ARG A 2 -7.11 12.94 -15.76
N PHE A 3 -8.40 12.77 -15.49
CA PHE A 3 -8.99 13.19 -14.20
C PHE A 3 -8.70 12.21 -13.04
N ALA A 4 -8.64 10.91 -13.34
CA ALA A 4 -8.33 9.88 -12.35
C ALA A 4 -6.87 9.97 -11.90
N ASP A 5 -5.95 10.28 -12.82
CA ASP A 5 -4.51 10.40 -12.54
C ASP A 5 -4.18 11.60 -11.63
N LYS A 6 -4.86 12.73 -11.84
CA LYS A 6 -4.70 13.90 -10.97
C LYS A 6 -5.25 13.64 -9.57
N LEU A 7 -6.40 12.98 -9.48
CA LEU A 7 -7.00 12.60 -8.20
C LEU A 7 -6.12 11.60 -7.44
N LEU A 8 -5.52 10.63 -8.15
CA LEU A 8 -4.56 9.69 -7.57
C LEU A 8 -3.34 10.41 -7.02
N THR A 9 -2.77 11.34 -7.79
CA THR A 9 -1.55 12.04 -7.39
C THR A 9 -1.79 12.96 -6.20
N ASP A 10 -2.92 13.70 -6.20
CA ASP A 10 -3.30 14.56 -5.08
C ASP A 10 -3.59 13.72 -3.83
N PHE A 11 -4.24 12.55 -4.00
CA PHE A 11 -4.50 11.58 -2.94
C PHE A 11 -3.21 10.97 -2.36
N LEU A 12 -2.31 10.49 -3.22
CA LEU A 12 -1.03 9.90 -2.86
C LEU A 12 -0.15 10.93 -2.13
N ARG A 13 -0.15 12.18 -2.59
CA ARG A 13 0.57 13.27 -1.94
C ARG A 13 0.00 13.57 -0.56
N GLU A 14 -1.31 13.75 -0.45
CA GLU A 14 -1.98 14.01 0.83
C GLU A 14 -1.76 12.86 1.82
N ILE A 15 -1.83 11.59 1.38
CA ILE A 15 -1.64 10.45 2.28
C ILE A 15 -0.18 10.26 2.69
N TYR A 16 0.76 10.47 1.78
CA TYR A 16 2.19 10.48 2.08
C TYR A 16 2.53 11.52 3.15
N THR A 17 2.01 12.74 2.99
CA THR A 17 2.29 13.84 3.94
C THR A 17 1.56 13.68 5.27
N ARG A 18 0.29 13.22 5.27
CA ARG A 18 -0.57 13.29 6.47
C ARG A 18 -0.65 12.00 7.27
N ALA A 19 -0.39 10.85 6.66
CA ALA A 19 -0.36 9.57 7.37
C ALA A 19 1.05 9.16 7.84
N ALA A 20 2.05 10.05 7.70
CA ALA A 20 3.44 9.79 8.06
C ALA A 20 3.95 8.46 7.47
N LEU A 21 3.62 8.22 6.19
CA LEU A 21 3.96 6.97 5.53
C LEU A 21 5.46 6.87 5.36
N THR A 22 6.01 5.73 5.75
CA THR A 22 7.38 5.37 5.39
C THR A 22 7.41 4.86 3.95
N GLU A 23 8.56 5.04 3.29
CA GLU A 23 8.85 4.46 1.99
C GLU A 23 8.69 2.92 2.04
N ILE A 24 8.95 2.31 3.19
CA ILE A 24 8.70 0.89 3.48
C ILE A 24 7.21 0.55 3.40
N ALA A 25 6.33 1.34 4.02
CA ALA A 25 4.89 1.12 3.95
C ALA A 25 4.37 1.19 2.51
N LEU A 26 4.96 2.07 1.68
CA LEU A 26 4.65 2.13 0.26
C LEU A 26 5.07 0.85 -0.46
N VAL A 27 6.29 0.35 -0.27
CA VAL A 27 6.75 -0.91 -0.89
C VAL A 27 5.92 -2.11 -0.43
N VAL A 28 5.64 -2.23 0.88
CA VAL A 28 4.77 -3.28 1.43
C VAL A 28 3.36 -3.23 0.80
N SER A 29 2.81 -2.02 0.61
CA SER A 29 1.51 -1.88 -0.05
C SER A 29 1.52 -2.39 -1.49
N LEU A 30 2.62 -2.15 -2.24
CA LEU A 30 2.76 -2.63 -3.61
C LEU A 30 2.87 -4.16 -3.67
N ILE A 31 3.62 -4.78 -2.75
CA ILE A 31 3.69 -6.24 -2.57
C ILE A 31 2.28 -6.80 -2.33
N TYR A 32 1.49 -6.18 -1.45
CA TYR A 32 0.12 -6.63 -1.21
C TYR A 32 -0.79 -6.48 -2.44
N VAL A 33 -0.66 -5.41 -3.22
CA VAL A 33 -1.39 -5.24 -4.48
C VAL A 33 -1.01 -6.35 -5.47
N GLU A 34 0.27 -6.71 -5.59
CA GLU A 34 0.70 -7.79 -6.48
C GLU A 34 0.17 -9.16 -6.03
N ARG A 35 0.23 -9.46 -4.73
CA ARG A 35 -0.40 -10.66 -4.14
C ARG A 35 -1.88 -10.72 -4.46
N LEU A 36 -2.59 -9.61 -4.28
CA LEU A 36 -4.01 -9.53 -4.58
C LEU A 36 -4.29 -9.73 -6.08
N LYS A 37 -3.49 -9.13 -6.97
CA LYS A 37 -3.64 -9.32 -8.42
C LYS A 37 -3.54 -10.80 -8.80
N LYS A 38 -2.62 -11.56 -8.20
CA LYS A 38 -2.47 -13.01 -8.42
C LYS A 38 -3.72 -13.80 -7.96
N VAL A 39 -4.38 -13.35 -6.90
CA VAL A 39 -5.66 -13.92 -6.45
C VAL A 39 -6.81 -13.56 -7.42
N LEU A 40 -6.85 -12.30 -7.88
CA LEU A 40 -7.92 -11.77 -8.72
C LEU A 40 -7.84 -12.19 -10.19
N THR A 41 -6.69 -12.64 -10.70
CA THR A 41 -6.53 -13.13 -12.08
C THR A 41 -7.49 -14.27 -12.44
N ASN A 42 -8.11 -14.92 -11.45
CA ASN A 42 -9.13 -15.95 -11.65
C ASN A 42 -10.59 -15.44 -11.51
N MET A 43 -10.83 -14.15 -11.18
CA MET A 43 -12.12 -13.76 -10.59
C MET A 43 -12.76 -12.41 -10.97
N ALA A 44 -12.17 -11.46 -11.72
CA ALA A 44 -12.80 -10.13 -11.79
C ALA A 44 -12.67 -9.30 -13.09
N ARG A 45 -13.81 -8.71 -13.48
CA ARG A 45 -13.94 -7.38 -14.11
C ARG A 45 -14.25 -6.37 -13.00
N GLY A 46 -13.39 -5.36 -12.81
CA GLY A 46 -13.60 -4.32 -11.79
C GLY A 46 -14.32 -3.08 -12.32
N GLU A 47 -14.95 -2.33 -11.42
CA GLU A 47 -15.43 -0.97 -11.68
C GLU A 47 -14.26 0.02 -11.83
N PRO A 48 -14.43 1.19 -12.48
CA PRO A 48 -13.34 2.14 -12.74
C PRO A 48 -12.59 2.65 -11.50
N ASP A 49 -13.21 2.64 -10.33
CA ASP A 49 -12.62 3.07 -9.05
C ASP A 49 -11.94 1.92 -8.27
N THR A 50 -12.08 0.68 -8.74
CA THR A 50 -11.52 -0.53 -8.10
C THR A 50 -10.02 -0.45 -7.86
N PRO A 51 -9.18 0.05 -8.80
CA PRO A 51 -7.74 0.17 -8.55
C PRO A 51 -7.40 1.11 -7.38
N PHE A 52 -8.17 2.20 -7.22
CA PHE A 52 -7.99 3.14 -6.12
C PHE A 52 -8.32 2.51 -4.78
N ARG A 53 -9.45 1.79 -4.72
CA ARG A 53 -9.89 1.10 -3.50
C ARG A 53 -8.89 0.04 -3.07
N ILE A 54 -8.37 -0.72 -4.03
CA ILE A 54 -7.36 -1.76 -3.79
C ILE A 54 -6.09 -1.12 -3.23
N PHE A 55 -5.54 -0.11 -3.90
CA PHE A 55 -4.31 0.53 -3.46
C PHE A 55 -4.47 1.18 -2.08
N LEU A 56 -5.59 1.86 -1.83
CA LEU A 56 -5.87 2.47 -0.54
C LEU A 56 -5.95 1.44 0.60
N SER A 57 -6.61 0.31 0.34
CA SER A 57 -6.71 -0.77 1.33
C SER A 57 -5.35 -1.41 1.61
N ALA A 58 -4.54 -1.60 0.56
CA ALA A 58 -3.18 -2.12 0.68
C ALA A 58 -2.30 -1.20 1.53
N LEU A 59 -2.39 0.10 1.29
CA LEU A 59 -1.62 1.09 2.02
C LEU A 59 -2.03 1.16 3.49
N LEU A 60 -3.35 1.18 3.77
CA LEU A 60 -3.87 1.15 5.14
C LEU A 60 -3.39 -0.08 5.90
N ALA A 61 -3.47 -1.26 5.27
CA ALA A 61 -3.01 -2.51 5.86
C ALA A 61 -1.50 -2.50 6.11
N ALA A 62 -0.71 -1.98 5.18
CA ALA A 62 0.75 -1.84 5.33
C ALA A 62 1.11 -0.90 6.49
N THR A 63 0.48 0.27 6.56
CA THR A 63 0.68 1.22 7.67
C THR A 63 0.30 0.60 9.00
N LYS A 64 -0.85 -0.06 9.12
CA LYS A 64 -1.23 -0.74 10.36
C LYS A 64 -0.30 -1.87 10.76
N PHE A 65 0.22 -2.61 9.79
CA PHE A 65 1.10 -3.73 10.05
C PHE A 65 2.48 -3.28 10.54
N LEU A 66 2.97 -2.14 10.05
CA LEU A 66 4.29 -1.61 10.37
C LEU A 66 4.32 -0.69 11.61
N HIS A 67 3.18 -0.10 11.98
CA HIS A 67 3.09 0.81 13.12
C HIS A 67 2.66 0.08 14.40
N GLU A 68 3.35 0.34 15.52
CA GLU A 68 3.02 -0.25 16.83
C GLU A 68 1.64 0.16 17.35
N ASP A 69 1.20 1.39 17.07
CA ASP A 69 -0.14 1.90 17.37
C ASP A 69 -0.90 2.21 16.09
N GLY A 70 -1.66 1.22 15.60
CA GLY A 70 -2.53 1.36 14.45
C GLY A 70 -3.87 2.04 14.74
N SER A 71 -4.07 2.56 15.96
CA SER A 71 -5.35 3.15 16.36
C SER A 71 -5.65 4.44 15.58
N GLY A 72 -6.90 4.61 15.16
CA GLY A 72 -7.34 5.82 14.45
C GLY A 72 -6.93 5.92 12.97
N LEU A 73 -6.10 5.02 12.43
CA LEU A 73 -5.66 5.10 11.02
C LEU A 73 -6.82 5.09 10.01
N ASN A 74 -7.90 4.35 10.27
CA ASN A 74 -9.09 4.37 9.38
C ASN A 74 -9.77 5.75 9.38
N ARG A 75 -9.79 6.44 10.52
CA ARG A 75 -10.32 7.81 10.62
C ARG A 75 -9.42 8.80 9.90
N THR A 76 -8.11 8.67 10.07
CA THR A 76 -7.11 9.47 9.35
C THR A 76 -7.26 9.30 7.85
N PHE A 77 -7.34 8.06 7.36
CA PHE A 77 -7.50 7.77 5.94
C PHE A 77 -8.83 8.30 5.39
N ALA A 78 -9.94 8.13 6.11
CA ALA A 78 -11.22 8.72 5.72
C ALA A 78 -11.13 10.26 5.60
N SER A 79 -10.48 10.93 6.57
CA SER A 79 -10.27 12.38 6.52
C SER A 79 -9.39 12.83 5.34
N ILE A 80 -8.36 12.05 5.00
CA ILE A 80 -7.45 12.32 3.89
C ILE A 80 -8.16 12.19 2.54
N THR A 81 -9.11 11.26 2.43
CA THR A 81 -9.93 11.11 1.22
C THR A 81 -10.94 12.24 1.03
N ASN A 82 -10.97 13.27 1.89
CA ASN A 82 -11.75 14.51 1.70
C ASN A 82 -13.21 14.30 1.23
N GLY A 83 -13.91 13.33 1.83
CA GLY A 83 -15.30 13.03 1.54
C GLY A 83 -15.55 12.04 0.38
N TYR A 84 -14.52 11.57 -0.33
CA TYR A 84 -14.65 10.50 -1.32
C TYR A 84 -14.99 9.16 -0.69
N TYR A 85 -14.43 8.86 0.49
CA TYR A 85 -14.74 7.66 1.25
C TYR A 85 -15.08 8.02 2.69
N THR A 86 -16.22 7.51 3.17
CA THR A 86 -16.59 7.61 4.57
C THR A 86 -15.75 6.64 5.42
N LEU A 87 -15.76 6.82 6.74
CA LEU A 87 -15.15 5.84 7.64
C LEU A 87 -15.73 4.42 7.45
N ALA A 88 -17.03 4.32 7.15
CA ALA A 88 -17.69 3.04 6.89
C ALA A 88 -17.17 2.39 5.60
N ASP A 89 -16.91 3.19 4.56
CA ASP A 89 -16.30 2.72 3.31
C ASP A 89 -14.90 2.20 3.57
N ILE A 90 -14.05 2.99 4.25
CA ILE A 90 -12.67 2.58 4.60
C ILE A 90 -12.66 1.28 5.41
N ASN A 91 -13.53 1.15 6.41
CA ASN A 91 -13.65 -0.08 7.19
C ASN A 91 -14.05 -1.28 6.32
N THR A 92 -14.94 -1.07 5.35
CA THR A 92 -15.42 -2.14 4.46
C THR A 92 -14.37 -2.54 3.44
N MET A 93 -13.67 -1.55 2.89
CA MET A 93 -12.53 -1.72 1.99
C MET A 93 -11.42 -2.52 2.66
N GLU A 94 -11.02 -2.14 3.87
CA GLU A 94 -10.03 -2.88 4.66
C GLU A 94 -10.43 -4.35 4.88
N ARG A 95 -11.64 -4.60 5.39
CA ARG A 95 -12.13 -5.97 5.64
C ARG A 95 -12.14 -6.81 4.37
N SER A 96 -12.60 -6.22 3.26
CA SER A 96 -12.68 -6.92 1.97
C SER A 96 -11.29 -7.27 1.47
N PHE A 97 -10.35 -6.32 1.55
CA PHE A 97 -8.97 -6.51 1.15
C PHE A 97 -8.25 -7.59 1.98
N LEU A 98 -8.36 -7.53 3.32
CA LEU A 98 -7.77 -8.52 4.22
C LEU A 98 -8.37 -9.92 4.00
N GLY A 99 -9.68 -9.99 3.75
CA GLY A 99 -10.36 -11.24 3.42
C GLY A 99 -9.85 -11.85 2.12
N LEU A 100 -9.67 -11.04 1.06
CA LEU A 100 -9.14 -11.49 -0.22
C LEU A 100 -7.67 -11.95 -0.13
N LEU A 101 -6.86 -11.30 0.71
CA LEU A 101 -5.49 -11.73 1.00
C LEU A 101 -5.40 -12.88 2.00
N GLN A 102 -6.53 -13.33 2.56
CA GLN A 102 -6.57 -14.32 3.65
C GLN A 102 -5.64 -13.95 4.81
N PHE A 103 -5.53 -12.66 5.13
CA PHE A 103 -4.62 -12.12 6.15
C PHE A 103 -3.12 -12.43 5.92
N GLY A 104 -2.71 -12.76 4.69
CA GLY A 104 -1.31 -12.97 4.29
C GLY A 104 -0.48 -11.68 4.26
N LEU A 105 -0.31 -11.05 5.43
CA LEU A 105 0.36 -9.76 5.62
C LEU A 105 1.86 -9.89 5.93
N LEU A 106 2.36 -11.09 6.20
CA LEU A 106 3.79 -11.25 6.48
C LEU A 106 4.61 -10.84 5.25
N VAL A 107 5.48 -9.86 5.44
CA VAL A 107 6.51 -9.43 4.48
C VAL A 107 7.82 -9.42 5.23
N THR A 108 8.73 -10.27 4.80
CA THR A 108 10.08 -10.37 5.38
C THR A 108 10.99 -9.29 4.80
N GLU A 109 12.13 -9.08 5.45
CA GLU A 109 13.17 -8.20 4.90
C GLU A 109 13.65 -8.68 3.53
N GLN A 110 13.78 -10.00 3.33
CA GLN A 110 14.16 -10.58 2.05
C GLN A 110 13.10 -10.29 0.97
N ASP A 111 11.80 -10.44 1.29
CA ASP A 111 10.72 -10.11 0.35
C ASP A 111 10.82 -8.64 -0.11
N LEU A 112 11.17 -7.73 0.80
CA LEU A 112 11.36 -6.31 0.48
C LEU A 112 12.57 -6.10 -0.43
N ILE A 113 13.72 -6.70 -0.10
CA ILE A 113 14.95 -6.59 -0.89
C ILE A 113 14.71 -7.10 -2.31
N ASP A 114 14.14 -8.30 -2.44
CA ASP A 114 13.85 -8.93 -3.73
C ASP A 114 12.91 -8.06 -4.56
N TYR A 115 11.85 -7.54 -3.94
CA TYR A 115 10.90 -6.64 -4.61
C TYR A 115 11.58 -5.35 -5.07
N ILE A 116 12.39 -4.71 -4.21
CA ILE A 116 13.07 -3.46 -4.54
C ILE A 116 14.06 -3.66 -5.68
N GLN A 117 14.82 -4.76 -5.66
CA GLN A 117 15.77 -5.09 -6.74
C GLN A 117 15.05 -5.36 -8.06
N LEU A 118 13.94 -6.11 -8.02
CA LEU A 118 13.15 -6.40 -9.22
C LEU A 118 12.53 -5.13 -9.83
N HIS A 119 12.08 -4.20 -8.99
CA HIS A 119 11.40 -2.96 -9.39
C HIS A 119 12.29 -1.71 -9.31
N GLU A 120 13.62 -1.88 -9.33
CA GLU A 120 14.58 -0.82 -9.05
C GLU A 120 14.31 0.44 -9.88
N GLN A 121 14.01 0.28 -11.17
CA GLN A 121 13.76 1.39 -12.11
C GLN A 121 12.50 2.19 -11.76
N GLU A 122 11.46 1.51 -11.27
CA GLU A 122 10.15 2.09 -10.94
C GLU A 122 10.18 2.78 -9.57
N LEU A 123 11.02 2.29 -8.65
CA LEU A 123 11.18 2.82 -7.30
C LEU A 123 12.28 3.89 -7.20
N LYS A 124 12.89 4.27 -8.33
CA LYS A 124 13.86 5.38 -8.39
C LYS A 124 13.24 6.66 -7.83
N GLY A 125 13.70 7.09 -6.67
CA GLY A 125 13.23 8.31 -5.99
C GLY A 125 12.71 8.10 -4.57
N LEU A 126 12.51 6.85 -4.14
CA LEU A 126 12.31 6.53 -2.73
C LEU A 126 13.66 6.39 -2.02
N ASP A 127 13.80 6.95 -0.82
CA ASP A 127 15.01 6.78 0.00
C ASP A 127 15.00 5.41 0.70
N LEU A 128 15.32 4.37 -0.07
CA LEU A 128 15.37 2.97 0.39
C LEU A 128 16.80 2.50 0.67
N LEU A 129 17.78 3.41 0.56
CA LEU A 129 19.21 3.12 0.69
C LEU A 129 19.60 2.46 2.02
N PRO A 130 19.02 2.83 3.18
CA PRO A 130 19.35 2.16 4.44
C PRO A 130 19.06 0.65 4.42
N MET A 131 17.99 0.22 3.76
CA MET A 131 17.62 -1.21 3.69
C MET A 131 18.52 -1.98 2.72
N LEU A 132 18.79 -1.39 1.55
CA LEU A 132 19.68 -2.01 0.55
C LEU A 132 21.13 -2.12 1.05
N ARG A 133 21.56 -1.23 1.94
CA ARG A 133 22.89 -1.29 2.54
C ARG A 133 23.02 -2.45 3.53
N ASN A 134 22.01 -2.71 4.35
CA ASN A 134 22.03 -3.80 5.34
C ASN A 134 21.96 -5.18 4.67
N ALA A 135 21.18 -5.31 3.59
CA ALA A 135 21.10 -6.53 2.77
C ALA A 135 22.48 -7.02 2.24
N ASN A 136 23.36 -6.07 1.92
CA ASN A 136 24.70 -6.36 1.39
C ASN A 136 25.74 -6.67 2.48
N GLN A 137 25.42 -6.47 3.75
CA GLN A 137 26.33 -6.74 4.88
C GLN A 137 26.16 -8.14 5.49
N HIS A 138 25.05 -8.83 5.21
CA HIS A 138 24.78 -10.19 5.71
C HIS A 138 25.17 -11.31 4.73
N HIS A 139 25.81 -10.97 3.61
CA HIS A 139 26.30 -11.93 2.59
C HIS A 139 27.81 -12.21 2.71
N HIS A 140 28.44 -12.07 3.89
CA HIS A 140 29.84 -12.46 4.15
C HIS A 140 29.93 -13.37 5.37
#